data_AF-A0A3C0UBS2-F1
#
_entry.id   AF-A0A3C0UBS2-F1
#
_cell.length_a   1.000
_cell.length_b   1.000
_cell.length_c   1.000
_cell.angle_alpha   90.00
_cell.angle_beta   90.00
_cell.angle_gamma   90.00
#
_symmetry.space_group_name_H-M   'P 1'
#
loop_
_entity.id
_entity.type
_entity.pdbx_description
1 polymer ?
#
loop_
_entity_poly.entity_id
_entity_poly.type
_entity_poly.pdbx_seq_one_letter_code
_entity_poly.pdbx_strand_id
1 'polypeptide(L)'
;QMSASIQQVAANANEVAYQSSQAAMKAAEGNKSVGQAVTQMANIEQTVTASAQVVAKLGERSKEIGQIVDAISGIAGQTNLLALNAAIEAARAGEQGRGFAVVAEEVRKLAEQSQDAAKKIATLIGEIQGDTDKAVVAMNEGTHEVKRGAEVVNASGQAFQEIVELVTQVSDQVKEISAAIEQMATGSQQIVGSVNRIDTLSKQTAEESEVVSAATEEQSATMEEIASSSRSLAHLATDLREAVGKFRV
;
A
#
# COMPACT_ATOMS: atom_id res chain seq x y z
N GLN A 1 20.86 9.64 -34.71
CA GLN A 1 19.53 9.68 -34.06
C GLN A 1 19.20 8.38 -33.33
N MET A 2 19.28 7.20 -33.96
CA MET A 2 18.97 5.91 -33.32
C MET A 2 19.74 5.63 -32.01
N SER A 3 21.06 5.87 -32.01
CA SER A 3 21.90 5.73 -30.80
C SER A 3 21.45 6.64 -29.63
N ALA A 4 21.09 7.90 -29.92
CA ALA A 4 20.60 8.83 -28.90
C ALA A 4 19.23 8.40 -28.33
N SER A 5 18.33 7.91 -29.18
CA SER A 5 17.04 7.36 -28.74
C SER A 5 17.22 6.13 -27.85
N ILE A 6 18.13 5.22 -28.20
CA ILE A 6 18.45 4.03 -27.40
C ILE A 6 18.99 4.45 -26.02
N GLN A 7 19.92 5.42 -25.98
CA GLN A 7 20.45 5.94 -24.71
C GLN A 7 19.36 6.58 -23.84
N GLN A 8 18.42 7.30 -24.45
CA GLN A 8 17.32 7.93 -23.71
C GLN A 8 16.35 6.88 -23.14
N VAL A 9 16.00 5.84 -23.90
CA VAL A 9 15.18 4.73 -23.39
C VAL A 9 15.91 3.99 -22.27
N ALA A 10 17.23 3.80 -22.38
CA ALA A 10 18.06 3.21 -21.31
C ALA A 10 18.02 4.04 -20.02
N ALA A 11 18.16 5.36 -20.13
CA ALA A 11 18.08 6.27 -19.00
C ALA A 11 16.69 6.20 -18.32
N ASN A 12 15.62 6.19 -19.11
CA ASN A 12 14.26 6.05 -18.60
C ASN A 12 14.04 4.69 -17.89
N ALA A 13 14.55 3.59 -18.45
CA ALA A 13 14.45 2.28 -17.83
C ALA A 13 15.16 2.25 -16.45
N ASN A 14 16.36 2.83 -16.36
CA ASN A 14 17.08 2.96 -15.09
C ASN A 14 16.32 3.80 -14.05
N GLU A 15 15.69 4.90 -14.48
CA GLU A 15 14.87 5.73 -13.59
C GLU A 15 13.65 4.95 -13.08
N VAL A 16 12.96 4.21 -13.94
CA VAL A 16 11.82 3.36 -13.54
C VAL A 16 12.27 2.26 -12.57
N ALA A 17 13.43 1.64 -12.79
CA ALA A 17 14.00 0.67 -11.84
C ALA A 17 14.27 1.30 -10.47
N TYR A 18 14.85 2.50 -10.45
CA TYR A 18 15.12 3.22 -9.21
C TYR A 18 13.83 3.57 -8.46
N GLN A 19 12.84 4.13 -9.14
CA GLN A 19 11.55 4.47 -8.54
C GLN A 19 10.79 3.23 -8.07
N SER A 20 10.84 2.13 -8.81
CA SER A 20 10.26 0.85 -8.40
C SER A 20 10.92 0.34 -7.12
N SER A 21 12.24 0.37 -7.03
CA SER A 21 12.96 -0.01 -5.80
C SER A 21 12.53 0.84 -4.59
N GLN A 22 12.41 2.16 -4.77
CA GLN A 22 11.91 3.06 -3.71
C GLN A 22 10.47 2.73 -3.31
N ALA A 23 9.59 2.46 -4.28
CA ALA A 23 8.20 2.08 -4.03
C ALA A 23 8.11 0.75 -3.25
N ALA A 24 8.92 -0.25 -3.60
CA ALA A 24 9.00 -1.52 -2.87
C ALA A 24 9.44 -1.31 -1.41
N MET A 25 10.48 -0.50 -1.19
CA MET A 25 10.94 -0.17 0.16
C MET A 25 9.84 0.52 0.98
N LYS A 26 9.13 1.48 0.39
CA LYS A 26 8.03 2.19 1.05
C LYS A 26 6.83 1.30 1.34
N ALA A 27 6.49 0.40 0.42
CA ALA A 27 5.43 -0.58 0.64
C ALA A 27 5.79 -1.59 1.75
N ALA A 28 7.04 -2.04 1.80
CA ALA A 28 7.54 -2.91 2.87
C ALA A 28 7.54 -2.20 4.24
N GLU A 29 7.95 -0.93 4.28
CA GLU A 29 7.85 -0.08 5.48
C GLU A 29 6.38 0.05 5.93
N GLY A 30 5.47 0.32 4.99
CA GLY A 30 4.03 0.36 5.23
C GLY A 30 3.48 -0.94 5.81
N ASN A 31 3.86 -2.09 5.26
CA ASN A 31 3.46 -3.40 5.76
C ASN A 31 3.96 -3.64 7.20
N LYS A 32 5.20 -3.23 7.51
CA LYS A 32 5.73 -3.29 8.89
C LYS A 32 4.92 -2.40 9.84
N SER A 33 4.60 -1.18 9.46
CA SER A 33 3.76 -0.28 10.26
C SER A 33 2.36 -0.85 10.49
N VAL A 34 1.77 -1.50 9.48
CA VAL A 34 0.50 -2.22 9.62
C VAL A 34 0.63 -3.36 10.63
N GLY A 35 1.68 -4.18 10.56
CA GLY A 35 1.91 -5.25 11.54
C GLY A 35 2.02 -4.74 12.98
N GLN A 36 2.65 -3.57 13.17
CA GLN A 36 2.67 -2.89 14.48
C GLN A 36 1.28 -2.43 14.90
N ALA A 37 0.49 -1.86 13.99
CA ALA A 37 -0.88 -1.43 14.26
C ALA A 37 -1.80 -2.60 14.62
N VAL A 38 -1.69 -3.76 13.94
CA VAL A 38 -2.43 -4.98 14.30
C VAL A 38 -2.09 -5.43 15.73
N THR A 39 -0.80 -5.46 16.07
CA THR A 39 -0.34 -5.81 17.42
C THR A 39 -0.90 -4.84 18.46
N GLN A 40 -0.91 -3.55 18.13
CA GLN A 40 -1.46 -2.51 19.01
C GLN A 40 -2.97 -2.67 19.21
N MET A 41 -3.73 -3.02 18.17
CA MET A 41 -5.17 -3.29 18.29
C MET A 41 -5.45 -4.47 19.21
N ALA A 42 -4.65 -5.55 19.14
CA ALA A 42 -4.77 -6.68 20.06
C ALA A 42 -4.49 -6.27 21.52
N ASN A 43 -3.51 -5.40 21.76
CA ASN A 43 -3.24 -4.86 23.09
C ASN A 43 -4.40 -3.99 23.62
N ILE A 44 -5.01 -3.19 22.74
CA ILE A 44 -6.18 -2.38 23.08
C ILE A 44 -7.37 -3.29 23.43
N GLU A 45 -7.64 -4.32 22.64
CA GLU A 45 -8.70 -5.31 22.90
C GLU A 45 -8.53 -5.95 24.29
N GLN A 46 -7.31 -6.39 24.62
CA GLN A 46 -7.00 -6.96 25.94
C GLN A 46 -7.25 -5.93 27.06
N THR A 47 -6.85 -4.68 26.86
CA THR A 47 -7.01 -3.61 27.86
C THR A 47 -8.48 -3.25 28.08
N VAL A 48 -9.28 -3.16 27.02
CA VAL A 48 -10.72 -2.91 27.10
C VAL A 48 -11.43 -4.08 27.80
N THR A 49 -11.08 -5.31 27.44
CA THR A 49 -11.63 -6.52 28.08
C THR A 49 -11.30 -6.57 29.58
N ALA A 50 -10.06 -6.29 29.95
CA ALA A 50 -9.67 -6.22 31.36
C ALA A 50 -10.41 -5.11 32.11
N SER A 51 -10.61 -3.95 31.47
CA SER A 51 -11.38 -2.85 32.04
C SER A 51 -12.85 -3.24 32.26
N ALA A 52 -13.46 -3.94 31.31
CA ALA A 52 -14.82 -4.44 31.42
C ALA A 52 -14.99 -5.38 32.62
N GLN A 53 -14.02 -6.27 32.86
CA GLN A 53 -14.02 -7.16 34.03
C GLN A 53 -13.94 -6.39 35.36
N VAL A 54 -13.10 -5.35 35.43
CA VAL A 54 -12.98 -4.51 36.64
C VAL A 54 -14.28 -3.77 36.91
N VAL A 55 -14.91 -3.20 35.89
CA VAL A 55 -16.19 -2.49 36.03
C VAL A 55 -17.33 -3.46 36.39
N ALA A 56 -17.37 -4.65 35.79
CA ALA A 56 -18.35 -5.67 36.15
C ALA A 56 -18.24 -6.07 37.63
N LYS A 57 -17.01 -6.25 38.13
CA LYS A 57 -16.75 -6.52 39.55
C LYS A 57 -17.15 -5.35 40.46
N LEU A 58 -17.04 -4.10 39.97
CA LEU A 58 -17.56 -2.94 40.70
C LEU A 58 -19.10 -2.99 40.79
N GLY A 59 -19.78 -3.39 39.71
CA GLY A 59 -21.23 -3.64 39.72
C GLY A 59 -21.64 -4.68 40.76
N GLU A 60 -20.93 -5.81 40.83
CA GLU A 60 -21.15 -6.85 41.86
C GLU A 60 -20.96 -6.31 43.28
N ARG A 61 -19.89 -5.57 43.54
CA ARG A 61 -19.65 -4.95 44.85
C ARG A 61 -20.71 -3.92 45.22
N SER A 62 -21.17 -3.11 44.26
CA SER A 62 -22.26 -2.17 44.47
C SER A 62 -23.56 -2.89 44.82
N LYS A 63 -23.80 -4.09 44.26
CA LYS A 63 -24.93 -4.94 44.64
C LYS A 63 -24.83 -5.45 46.07
N GLU A 64 -23.66 -5.90 46.51
CA GLU A 64 -23.40 -6.29 47.90
C GLU A 64 -23.61 -5.11 48.87
N ILE A 65 -23.13 -3.92 48.52
CA ILE A 65 -23.35 -2.71 49.33
C ILE A 65 -24.85 -2.38 49.41
N GLY A 66 -25.59 -2.51 48.32
CA GLY A 66 -27.04 -2.34 48.32
C GLY A 66 -27.74 -3.25 49.35
N GLN A 67 -27.36 -4.52 49.42
CA GLN A 67 -27.90 -5.47 50.41
C GLN A 67 -27.57 -5.07 51.86
N ILE A 68 -26.36 -4.55 52.10
CA ILE A 68 -25.96 -4.05 53.42
C ILE A 68 -26.79 -2.83 53.81
N VAL A 69 -27.02 -1.90 52.87
CA VAL A 69 -27.82 -0.69 53.10
C VAL A 69 -29.28 -1.04 53.40
N ASP A 70 -29.85 -2.01 52.69
CA ASP A 70 -31.19 -2.54 52.96
C ASP A 70 -31.29 -3.13 54.37
N ALA A 71 -30.28 -3.91 54.79
CA ALA A 71 -30.22 -4.46 56.15
C ALA A 71 -30.12 -3.36 57.23
N ILE A 72 -29.29 -2.32 57.00
CA ILE A 72 -29.18 -1.17 57.90
C ILE A 72 -30.51 -0.42 58.00
N SER A 73 -31.19 -0.20 56.88
CA SER A 73 -32.52 0.42 56.85
C SER A 73 -33.55 -0.40 57.66
N GLY A 74 -33.50 -1.73 57.55
CA GLY A 74 -34.31 -2.65 58.36
C GLY A 74 -34.01 -2.56 59.87
N ILE A 75 -32.73 -2.53 60.25
CA ILE A 75 -32.30 -2.38 61.65
C ILE A 75 -32.73 -1.02 62.21
N ALA A 76 -32.56 0.05 61.44
CA ALA A 76 -33.02 1.40 61.82
C ALA A 76 -34.54 1.42 62.03
N GLY A 77 -35.32 0.79 61.14
CA GLY A 77 -36.76 0.64 61.30
C GLY A 77 -37.16 -0.12 62.57
N GLN A 78 -36.50 -1.25 62.87
CA GLN A 78 -36.73 -1.99 64.12
C GLN A 78 -36.34 -1.18 65.36
N THR A 79 -35.23 -0.45 65.30
CA THR A 79 -34.74 0.39 66.40
C THR A 79 -35.70 1.54 66.67
N ASN A 80 -36.25 2.15 65.62
CA ASN A 80 -37.28 3.18 65.73
C ASN A 80 -38.54 2.63 66.42
N LEU A 81 -38.96 1.42 66.06
CA LEU A 81 -40.14 0.75 66.65
C LEU A 81 -39.90 0.35 68.12
N LEU A 82 -38.70 -0.13 68.44
CA LEU A 82 -38.27 -0.43 69.82
C LEU A 82 -38.23 0.84 70.69
N ALA A 83 -37.67 1.93 70.15
CA ALA A 83 -37.59 3.22 70.82
C ALA A 83 -38.98 3.81 71.08
N LEU A 84 -39.89 3.69 70.11
CA LEU A 84 -41.29 4.09 70.26
C LEU A 84 -41.98 3.29 71.38
N ASN A 85 -41.82 1.96 71.41
CA ASN A 85 -42.39 1.12 72.47
C ASN A 85 -41.81 1.49 73.85
N ALA A 86 -40.50 1.77 73.93
CA ALA A 86 -39.86 2.22 75.16
C ALA A 86 -40.37 3.60 75.62
N ALA A 87 -40.60 4.53 74.69
CA ALA A 87 -41.17 5.84 75.00
C ALA A 87 -42.62 5.73 75.54
N ILE A 88 -43.41 4.82 74.95
CA ILE A 88 -44.78 4.52 75.41
C ILE A 88 -44.76 3.95 76.84
N GLU A 89 -43.91 2.96 77.11
CA GLU A 89 -43.84 2.33 78.44
C GLU A 89 -43.26 3.30 79.49
N ALA A 90 -42.31 4.15 79.11
CA ALA A 90 -41.77 5.20 79.97
C ALA A 90 -42.84 6.26 80.32
N ALA A 91 -43.71 6.64 79.38
CA ALA A 91 -44.85 7.50 79.66
C ALA A 91 -45.86 6.84 80.62
N ARG A 92 -46.02 5.51 80.52
CA ARG A 92 -46.89 4.71 81.38
C ARG A 92 -46.41 4.63 82.83
N ALA A 93 -45.09 4.68 83.06
CA ALA A 93 -44.47 4.70 84.38
C ALA A 93 -44.53 6.07 85.10
N GLY A 94 -45.08 7.11 84.46
CA GLY A 94 -45.27 8.44 85.06
C GLY A 94 -43.94 9.14 85.40
N GLU A 95 -43.86 9.78 86.58
CA GLU A 95 -42.67 10.53 87.01
C GLU A 95 -41.40 9.65 87.14
N GLN A 96 -41.54 8.35 87.40
CA GLN A 96 -40.40 7.42 87.51
C GLN A 96 -39.78 7.06 86.14
N GLY A 97 -40.55 7.20 85.04
CA GLY A 97 -40.10 6.90 83.67
C GLY A 97 -39.54 8.09 82.91
N ARG A 98 -39.54 9.29 83.51
CA ARG A 98 -39.27 10.55 82.83
C ARG A 98 -37.87 10.63 82.20
N GLY A 99 -36.85 10.08 82.87
CA GLY A 99 -35.49 9.98 82.33
C GLY A 99 -35.38 8.96 81.17
N PHE A 100 -36.09 7.84 81.25
CA PHE A 100 -36.14 6.83 80.19
C PHE A 100 -36.87 7.33 78.94
N ALA A 101 -37.91 8.16 79.11
CA ALA A 101 -38.63 8.75 77.99
C ALA A 101 -37.73 9.66 77.13
N VAL A 102 -36.84 10.45 77.75
CA VAL A 102 -35.89 11.31 77.03
C VAL A 102 -34.89 10.48 76.23
N VAL A 103 -34.35 9.41 76.82
CA VAL A 103 -33.42 8.51 76.13
C VAL A 103 -34.11 7.79 74.97
N ALA A 104 -35.34 7.31 75.18
CA ALA A 104 -36.12 6.65 74.13
C ALA A 104 -36.39 7.58 72.93
N GLU A 105 -36.72 8.85 73.18
CA GLU A 105 -36.93 9.84 72.10
C GLU A 105 -35.64 10.17 71.34
N GLU A 106 -34.49 10.27 72.02
CA GLU A 106 -33.20 10.50 71.34
C GLU A 106 -32.78 9.28 70.49
N VAL A 107 -33.01 8.06 70.98
CA VAL A 107 -32.79 6.83 70.20
C VAL A 107 -33.72 6.77 68.99
N ARG A 108 -34.99 7.17 69.14
CA ARG A 108 -35.98 7.26 68.05
C ARG A 108 -35.48 8.18 66.94
N LYS A 109 -35.02 9.38 67.33
CA LYS A 109 -34.47 10.38 66.40
C LYS A 109 -33.20 9.90 65.69
N LEU A 110 -32.29 9.22 66.39
CA LEU A 110 -31.10 8.60 65.79
C LEU A 110 -31.46 7.49 64.79
N ALA A 111 -32.51 6.72 65.08
CA ALA A 111 -33.02 5.68 64.19
C ALA A 111 -33.63 6.28 62.91
N GLU A 112 -34.44 7.34 63.02
CA GLU A 112 -34.99 8.08 61.88
C GLU A 112 -33.86 8.68 61.01
N GLN A 113 -32.86 9.33 61.63
CA GLN A 113 -31.70 9.87 60.92
C GLN A 113 -30.89 8.77 60.20
N SER A 114 -30.74 7.61 60.84
CA SER A 114 -30.06 6.46 60.24
C SER A 114 -30.82 5.91 59.04
N GLN A 115 -32.16 5.90 59.11
CA GLN A 115 -33.02 5.47 58.00
C GLN A 115 -32.95 6.43 56.80
N ASP A 116 -32.96 7.74 57.06
CA ASP A 116 -32.79 8.77 56.02
C ASP A 116 -31.41 8.69 55.37
N ALA A 117 -30.35 8.46 56.15
CA ALA A 117 -29.00 8.25 55.64
C ALA A 117 -28.91 6.98 54.77
N ALA A 118 -29.47 5.86 55.23
CA ALA A 118 -29.53 4.62 54.47
C ALA A 118 -30.26 4.80 53.14
N LYS A 119 -31.38 5.54 53.13
CA LYS A 119 -32.12 5.85 51.89
C LYS A 119 -31.28 6.66 50.89
N LYS A 120 -30.54 7.66 51.34
CA LYS A 120 -29.62 8.44 50.47
C LYS A 120 -28.52 7.56 49.89
N ILE A 121 -27.94 6.67 50.71
CA ILE A 121 -26.92 5.73 50.23
C ILE A 121 -27.52 4.76 49.21
N ALA A 122 -28.74 4.26 49.43
CA ALA A 122 -29.41 3.37 48.49
C ALA A 122 -29.61 4.03 47.11
N THR A 123 -30.02 5.30 47.07
CA THR A 123 -30.11 6.07 45.82
C THR A 123 -28.77 6.15 45.10
N LEU A 124 -27.70 6.53 45.81
CA LEU A 124 -26.35 6.63 45.23
C LEU A 124 -25.85 5.28 44.70
N ILE A 125 -26.13 4.18 45.41
CA ILE A 125 -25.77 2.83 44.96
C ILE A 125 -26.54 2.44 43.70
N GLY A 126 -27.83 2.79 43.61
CA GLY A 126 -28.62 2.57 42.39
C GLY A 126 -28.09 3.34 41.19
N GLU A 127 -27.67 4.59 41.39
CA GLU A 127 -27.01 5.40 40.35
C GLU A 127 -25.67 4.77 39.90
N ILE A 128 -24.83 4.37 40.85
CA ILE A 128 -23.55 3.69 40.57
C ILE A 128 -23.77 2.40 39.78
N GLN A 129 -24.74 1.57 40.16
CA GLN A 129 -25.08 0.35 39.44
C GLN A 129 -25.47 0.65 37.99
N GLY A 130 -26.36 1.63 37.78
CA GLY A 130 -26.78 2.04 36.44
C GLY A 130 -25.63 2.56 35.59
N ASP A 131 -24.71 3.33 36.17
CA ASP A 131 -23.53 3.83 35.46
C ASP A 131 -22.50 2.73 35.19
N THR A 132 -22.34 1.75 36.08
CA THR A 132 -21.51 0.57 35.82
C THR A 132 -22.06 -0.28 34.67
N ASP A 133 -23.38 -0.48 34.61
CA ASP A 133 -24.01 -1.23 33.52
C ASP A 133 -23.82 -0.55 32.16
N LYS A 134 -24.02 0.77 32.10
CA LYS A 134 -23.74 1.57 30.89
C LYS A 134 -22.26 1.46 30.48
N ALA A 135 -21.34 1.52 31.43
CA ALA A 135 -19.91 1.41 31.16
C ALA A 135 -19.55 0.02 30.61
N VAL A 136 -20.14 -1.06 31.13
CA VAL A 136 -19.94 -2.42 30.58
C VAL A 136 -20.46 -2.53 29.15
N VAL A 137 -21.64 -1.98 28.85
CA VAL A 137 -22.19 -1.96 27.48
C VAL A 137 -21.26 -1.20 26.53
N ALA A 138 -20.82 0.00 26.91
CA ALA A 138 -19.92 0.82 26.10
C ALA A 138 -18.56 0.13 25.88
N MET A 139 -18.03 -0.60 26.87
CA MET A 139 -16.80 -1.37 26.73
C MET A 139 -16.98 -2.56 25.78
N ASN A 140 -18.11 -3.25 25.81
CA ASN A 140 -18.39 -4.34 24.86
C ASN A 140 -18.51 -3.81 23.42
N GLU A 141 -19.19 -2.68 23.22
CA GLU A 141 -19.23 -2.00 21.92
C GLU A 141 -17.81 -1.57 21.48
N GLY A 142 -17.01 -1.03 22.39
CA GLY A 142 -15.61 -0.69 22.15
C GLY A 142 -14.78 -1.90 21.70
N THR A 143 -14.96 -3.07 22.31
CA THR A 143 -14.30 -4.31 21.89
C THR A 143 -14.69 -4.70 20.46
N HIS A 144 -15.97 -4.56 20.10
CA HIS A 144 -16.42 -4.82 18.73
C HIS A 144 -15.79 -3.86 17.71
N GLU A 145 -15.70 -2.57 18.03
CA GLU A 145 -15.07 -1.58 17.15
C GLU A 145 -13.57 -1.81 17.01
N VAL A 146 -12.86 -2.20 18.07
CA VAL A 146 -11.44 -2.57 18.01
C VAL A 146 -11.22 -3.76 17.08
N LYS A 147 -12.07 -4.79 17.18
CA LYS A 147 -11.99 -5.98 16.31
C LYS A 147 -12.21 -5.62 14.84
N ARG A 148 -13.22 -4.81 14.55
CA ARG A 148 -13.50 -4.31 13.20
C ARG A 148 -12.35 -3.42 12.68
N GLY A 149 -11.76 -2.60 13.54
CA GLY A 149 -10.56 -1.83 13.24
C GLY A 149 -9.37 -2.73 12.88
N ALA A 150 -9.16 -3.82 13.62
CA ALA A 150 -8.11 -4.80 13.33
C ALA A 150 -8.31 -5.47 11.96
N GLU A 151 -9.55 -5.80 11.57
CA GLU A 151 -9.87 -6.36 10.25
C GLU A 151 -9.50 -5.38 9.11
N VAL A 152 -9.84 -4.10 9.25
CA VAL A 152 -9.52 -3.05 8.25
C VAL A 152 -8.01 -2.83 8.14
N VAL A 153 -7.31 -2.82 9.26
CA VAL A 153 -5.84 -2.69 9.30
C VAL A 153 -5.19 -3.90 8.62
N ASN A 154 -5.69 -5.11 8.88
CA ASN A 154 -5.18 -6.33 8.25
C ASN A 154 -5.39 -6.33 6.72
N ALA A 155 -6.57 -5.90 6.25
CA ALA A 155 -6.83 -5.73 4.82
C ALA A 155 -5.88 -4.71 4.17
N SER A 156 -5.54 -3.63 4.89
CA SER A 156 -4.53 -2.67 4.44
C SER A 156 -3.14 -3.30 4.32
N GLY A 157 -2.80 -4.24 5.20
CA GLY A 157 -1.55 -5.02 5.14
C GLY A 157 -1.48 -5.91 3.91
N GLN A 158 -2.59 -6.57 3.56
CA GLN A 158 -2.70 -7.35 2.33
C GLN A 158 -2.50 -6.47 1.08
N ALA A 159 -3.09 -5.27 1.05
CA ALA A 159 -2.88 -4.33 -0.05
C ALA A 159 -1.41 -3.91 -0.19
N PHE A 160 -0.69 -3.65 0.92
CA PHE A 160 0.74 -3.38 0.85
C PHE A 160 1.56 -4.56 0.34
N GLN A 161 1.17 -5.79 0.70
CA GLN A 161 1.80 -7.01 0.19
C GLN A 161 1.62 -7.14 -1.34
N GLU A 162 0.40 -6.93 -1.84
CA GLU A 162 0.13 -6.90 -3.28
C GLU A 162 0.93 -5.82 -4.02
N ILE A 163 1.08 -4.63 -3.41
CA ILE A 163 1.92 -3.56 -3.98
C ILE A 163 3.38 -4.02 -4.11
N VAL A 164 3.94 -4.70 -3.10
CA VAL A 164 5.31 -5.22 -3.16
C VAL A 164 5.45 -6.22 -4.32
N GLU A 165 4.47 -7.09 -4.52
CA GLU A 165 4.47 -8.08 -5.61
C GLU A 165 4.40 -7.40 -6.99
N LEU A 166 3.48 -6.43 -7.16
CA LEU A 166 3.35 -5.67 -8.40
C LEU A 166 4.63 -4.89 -8.74
N VAL A 167 5.25 -4.26 -7.75
CA VAL A 167 6.51 -3.53 -7.95
C VAL A 167 7.67 -4.47 -8.29
N THR A 168 7.66 -5.70 -7.74
CA THR A 168 8.63 -6.73 -8.10
C THR A 168 8.48 -7.13 -9.58
N GLN A 169 7.24 -7.34 -10.05
CA GLN A 169 6.96 -7.62 -11.46
C GLN A 169 7.41 -6.49 -12.38
N VAL A 170 7.15 -5.22 -12.01
CA VAL A 170 7.65 -4.06 -12.77
C VAL A 170 9.18 -4.07 -12.84
N SER A 171 9.86 -4.39 -11.73
CA SER A 171 11.32 -4.46 -11.69
C SER A 171 11.87 -5.54 -12.63
N ASP A 172 11.18 -6.68 -12.75
CA ASP A 172 11.57 -7.74 -13.70
C ASP A 172 11.31 -7.33 -15.16
N GLN A 173 10.19 -6.69 -15.45
CA GLN A 173 9.92 -6.13 -16.79
C GLN A 173 10.98 -5.09 -17.20
N VAL A 174 11.45 -4.26 -16.26
CA VAL A 174 12.52 -3.29 -16.54
C VAL A 174 13.85 -3.98 -16.86
N LYS A 175 14.15 -5.13 -16.25
CA LYS A 175 15.34 -5.94 -16.63
C LYS A 175 15.21 -6.47 -18.06
N GLU A 176 14.03 -6.96 -18.44
CA GLU A 176 13.78 -7.43 -19.82
C GLU A 176 13.92 -6.28 -20.83
N ILE A 177 13.36 -5.11 -20.52
CA ILE A 177 13.52 -3.91 -21.33
C ILE A 177 15.00 -3.53 -21.45
N SER A 178 15.76 -3.58 -20.37
CA SER A 178 17.19 -3.27 -20.37
C SER A 178 17.97 -4.21 -21.29
N ALA A 179 17.67 -5.52 -21.25
CA ALA A 179 18.27 -6.50 -22.16
C ALA A 179 17.90 -6.22 -23.63
N ALA A 180 16.64 -5.86 -23.92
CA ALA A 180 16.21 -5.51 -25.27
C ALA A 180 16.92 -4.25 -25.80
N ILE A 181 17.16 -3.26 -24.94
CA ILE A 181 17.91 -2.04 -25.26
C ILE A 181 19.36 -2.37 -25.66
N GLU A 182 20.04 -3.26 -24.94
CA GLU A 182 21.39 -3.71 -25.29
C GLU A 182 21.44 -4.42 -26.64
N GLN A 183 20.43 -5.25 -26.94
CA GLN A 183 20.29 -5.88 -28.26
C GLN A 183 20.07 -4.84 -29.36
N MET A 184 19.20 -3.85 -29.13
CA MET A 184 18.98 -2.73 -30.05
C MET A 184 20.24 -1.91 -30.29
N ALA A 185 21.03 -1.65 -29.24
CA ALA A 185 22.30 -0.93 -29.36
C ALA A 185 23.27 -1.68 -30.28
N THR A 186 23.39 -2.99 -30.09
CA THR A 186 24.23 -3.87 -30.91
C THR A 186 23.75 -3.89 -32.36
N GLY A 187 22.46 -4.10 -32.60
CA GLY A 187 21.87 -4.10 -33.94
C GLY A 187 22.02 -2.75 -34.64
N SER A 188 21.89 -1.64 -33.91
CA SER A 188 22.13 -0.30 -34.44
C SER A 188 23.58 -0.11 -34.91
N GLN A 189 24.55 -0.64 -34.16
CA GLN A 189 25.97 -0.58 -34.55
C GLN A 189 26.23 -1.37 -35.84
N GLN A 190 25.59 -2.54 -35.99
CA GLN A 190 25.69 -3.37 -37.20
C GLN A 190 25.08 -2.68 -38.43
N ILE A 191 23.94 -2.00 -38.26
CA ILE A 191 23.32 -1.21 -39.34
C ILE A 191 24.26 -0.10 -39.79
N VAL A 192 24.82 0.67 -38.84
CA VAL A 192 25.79 1.74 -39.17
C VAL A 192 26.99 1.17 -39.94
N GLY A 193 27.53 0.04 -39.50
CA GLY A 193 28.62 -0.65 -40.22
C GLY A 193 28.24 -1.08 -41.65
N SER A 194 27.02 -1.61 -41.82
CA SER A 194 26.51 -2.03 -43.13
C SER A 194 26.29 -0.85 -44.07
N VAL A 195 25.76 0.26 -43.57
CA VAL A 195 25.58 1.51 -44.33
C VAL A 195 26.92 2.07 -44.80
N ASN A 196 27.94 2.09 -43.92
CA ASN A 196 29.28 2.52 -44.30
C ASN A 196 29.88 1.63 -45.39
N ARG A 197 29.65 0.31 -45.33
CA ARG A 197 30.13 -0.62 -46.35
C ARG A 197 29.42 -0.43 -47.69
N ILE A 198 28.12 -0.13 -47.68
CA ILE A 198 27.35 0.22 -48.88
C ILE A 198 27.88 1.52 -49.49
N ASP A 199 28.20 2.53 -48.67
CA ASP A 199 28.81 3.79 -49.14
C ASP A 199 30.17 3.55 -49.83
N THR A 200 31.05 2.76 -49.21
CA THR A 200 32.33 2.37 -49.83
C THR A 200 32.13 1.61 -51.14
N LEU A 201 31.23 0.62 -51.16
CA LEU A 201 30.97 -0.16 -52.37
C LEU A 201 30.38 0.72 -53.48
N SER A 202 29.48 1.64 -53.15
CA SER A 202 28.87 2.56 -54.12
C SER A 202 29.92 3.48 -54.76
N LYS A 203 30.89 3.96 -53.97
CA LYS A 203 32.03 4.74 -54.47
C LYS A 203 32.92 3.92 -55.41
N GLN A 204 33.25 2.69 -55.03
CA GLN A 204 34.03 1.79 -55.88
C GLN A 204 33.30 1.48 -57.20
N THR A 205 31.99 1.20 -57.16
CA THR A 205 31.19 0.96 -58.37
C THR A 205 31.13 2.19 -59.27
N ALA A 206 31.11 3.41 -58.71
CA ALA A 206 31.19 4.64 -59.48
C ALA A 206 32.55 4.78 -60.18
N GLU A 207 33.67 4.54 -59.48
CA GLU A 207 35.02 4.54 -60.07
C GLU A 207 35.15 3.49 -61.18
N GLU A 208 34.70 2.26 -60.94
CA GLU A 208 34.71 1.19 -61.96
C GLU A 208 33.85 1.55 -63.18
N SER A 209 32.72 2.23 -62.97
CA SER A 209 31.86 2.69 -64.07
C SER A 209 32.54 3.77 -64.91
N GLU A 210 33.31 4.68 -64.29
CA GLU A 210 34.13 5.66 -65.02
C GLU A 210 35.22 4.98 -65.86
N VAL A 211 35.91 3.97 -65.29
CA VAL A 211 36.91 3.18 -66.02
C VAL A 211 36.30 2.45 -67.21
N VAL A 212 35.12 1.83 -67.03
CA VAL A 212 34.40 1.16 -68.12
C VAL A 212 33.97 2.16 -69.20
N SER A 213 33.52 3.36 -68.82
CA SER A 213 33.17 4.41 -69.78
C SER A 213 34.38 4.82 -70.61
N ALA A 214 35.54 5.06 -69.98
CA ALA A 214 36.78 5.40 -70.68
C ALA A 214 37.24 4.27 -71.62
N ALA A 215 37.19 3.01 -71.19
CA ALA A 215 37.52 1.87 -72.03
C ALA A 215 36.55 1.74 -73.23
N THR A 216 35.27 2.06 -73.03
CA THR A 216 34.26 2.05 -74.10
C THR A 216 34.52 3.14 -75.14
N GLU A 217 35.00 4.32 -74.71
CA GLU A 217 35.42 5.40 -75.61
C GLU A 217 36.65 4.98 -76.44
N GLU A 218 37.67 4.41 -75.81
CA GLU A 218 38.88 3.91 -76.50
C GLU A 218 38.56 2.78 -77.49
N GLN A 219 37.68 1.86 -77.10
CA GLN A 219 37.23 0.78 -77.96
C GLN A 219 36.43 1.32 -79.16
N SER A 220 35.62 2.36 -78.96
CA SER A 220 34.89 3.02 -80.04
C SER A 220 35.84 3.67 -81.05
N ALA A 221 36.87 4.38 -80.57
CA ALA A 221 37.90 4.97 -81.44
C ALA A 221 38.66 3.89 -82.25
N THR A 222 39.04 2.79 -81.60
CA THR A 222 39.72 1.67 -82.28
C THR A 222 38.83 1.04 -83.35
N MET A 223 37.53 0.91 -83.11
CA MET A 223 36.57 0.41 -84.09
C MET A 223 36.45 1.34 -85.31
N GLU A 224 36.54 2.66 -85.13
CA GLU A 224 36.57 3.61 -86.24
C GLU A 224 37.83 3.43 -87.10
N GLU A 225 39.00 3.21 -86.49
CA GLU A 225 40.25 2.92 -87.20
C GLU A 225 40.19 1.61 -87.98
N ILE A 226 39.64 0.55 -87.38
CA ILE A 226 39.44 -0.75 -88.05
C ILE A 226 38.49 -0.59 -89.24
N ALA A 227 37.39 0.16 -89.07
CA ALA A 227 36.44 0.43 -90.14
C ALA A 227 37.07 1.25 -91.29
N SER A 228 37.97 2.18 -90.96
CA SER A 228 38.74 2.96 -91.94
C SER A 228 39.75 2.08 -92.70
N SER A 229 40.50 1.24 -91.99
CA SER A 229 41.49 0.32 -92.55
C SER A 229 40.81 -0.73 -93.45
N SER A 230 39.66 -1.26 -93.03
CA SER A 230 38.87 -2.20 -93.83
C SER A 230 38.37 -1.57 -95.14
N ARG A 231 37.94 -0.29 -95.11
CA ARG A 231 37.60 0.47 -96.32
C ARG A 231 38.79 0.63 -97.25
N SER A 232 39.97 0.94 -96.70
CA SER A 232 41.21 1.05 -97.47
C SER A 232 41.62 -0.28 -98.12
N LEU A 233 41.54 -1.39 -97.38
CA LEU A 233 41.78 -2.73 -97.91
C LEU A 233 40.79 -3.12 -99.01
N ALA A 234 39.50 -2.79 -98.86
CA ALA A 234 38.49 -3.03 -99.88
C ALA A 234 38.79 -2.24 -101.17
N HIS A 235 39.25 -0.98 -101.04
CA HIS A 235 39.73 -0.20 -102.17
C HIS A 235 40.93 -0.87 -102.84
N LEU A 236 41.98 -1.23 -102.09
CA LEU A 236 43.17 -1.87 -102.64
C LEU A 236 42.86 -3.21 -103.33
N ALA A 237 41.96 -4.02 -102.77
CA ALA A 237 41.50 -5.26 -103.38
C ALA A 237 40.76 -5.01 -104.70
N THR A 238 40.01 -3.92 -104.80
CA THR A 238 39.35 -3.49 -106.04
C THR A 238 40.39 -3.10 -107.09
N ASP A 239 41.39 -2.31 -106.71
CA ASP A 239 42.49 -1.88 -107.58
C ASP A 239 43.32 -3.07 -108.09
N LEU A 240 43.66 -4.02 -107.20
CA LEU A 240 44.35 -5.26 -107.55
C LEU A 240 43.53 -6.11 -108.53
N ARG A 241 42.21 -6.23 -108.31
CA ARG A 241 41.32 -6.97 -109.21
C ARG A 241 41.28 -6.33 -110.59
N GLU A 242 41.23 -4.99 -110.67
CA GLU A 242 41.32 -4.27 -111.95
C GLU A 242 42.68 -4.49 -112.63
N ALA A 243 43.78 -4.42 -111.88
CA ALA A 243 45.12 -4.63 -112.40
C ALA A 243 45.31 -6.05 -112.96
N VAL A 244 44.87 -7.09 -112.25
CA VAL A 244 44.92 -8.49 -112.71
C VAL A 244 44.00 -8.72 -113.91
N GLY A 245 42.84 -8.05 -113.96
CA GLY A 245 41.93 -8.08 -115.11
C GLY A 245 42.60 -7.66 -116.42
N LYS A 246 43.60 -6.77 -116.38
CA LYS A 246 44.38 -6.36 -117.56
C LYS A 246 45.29 -7.47 -118.11
N PHE A 247 45.62 -8.48 -117.32
CA PHE A 247 46.48 -9.60 -117.71
C PHE A 247 45.71 -10.88 -118.08
N ARG A 248 44.38 -10.86 -117.94
CA ARG A 248 43.52 -11.99 -118.28
C ARG A 248 42.99 -11.78 -119.71
N VAL A 249 43.72 -12.35 -120.68
CA VAL A 249 43.31 -12.48 -122.10
C VAL A 249 42.33 -13.64 -122.24
#